data_AF-A0A852PRR1-F1
#
_entry.id   AF-A0A852PRR1-F1
#
_cell.length_a   1.000
_cell.length_b   1.000
_cell.length_c   1.000
_cell.angle_alpha   90.00
_cell.angle_beta   90.00
_cell.angle_gamma   90.00
#
_symmetry.space_group_name_H-M   'P 1'
#
loop_
_entity.id
_entity.type
_entity.pdbx_description
1 polymer ?
#
loop_
_entity_poly.entity_id
_entity_poly.type
_entity_poly.pdbx_seq_one_letter_code
_entity_poly.pdbx_strand_id
1 'polypeptide(L)' 'QNAKVEMFGVTAAERGTESEELLEEFLGLQKEMFSELGLHFRVLDMPTEELGLPAYRKFDVEAWMPGRGKFGEVR' A
#
# COMPACT_ATOMS: atom_id res chain seq x y z
N GLN A 1 21.67 -5.25 -4.57
CA GLN A 1 20.37 -5.94 -4.44
C GLN A 1 19.66 -5.31 -3.26
N ASN A 2 18.37 -4.99 -3.41
CA ASN A 2 17.57 -4.42 -2.31
C ASN A 2 16.80 -5.56 -1.63
N ALA A 3 16.80 -5.58 -0.30
CA ALA A 3 15.95 -6.48 0.46
C ALA A 3 14.56 -5.82 0.63
N LYS A 4 13.49 -6.61 0.44
CA LYS A 4 12.11 -6.17 0.63
C LYS A 4 11.37 -7.19 1.50
N VAL A 5 10.55 -6.69 2.42
CA VAL A 5 9.65 -7.50 3.24
C VAL A 5 8.25 -7.38 2.66
N GLU A 6 7.58 -8.49 2.41
CA GLU A 6 6.24 -8.53 1.80
C GLU A 6 5.20 -9.06 2.78
N MET A 7 4.02 -8.44 2.80
CA MET A 7 2.83 -8.98 3.45
C MET A 7 2.02 -9.77 2.42
N PHE A 8 1.54 -10.94 2.82
CA PHE A 8 0.71 -11.80 1.98
C PHE A 8 -0.39 -12.40 2.86
N GLY A 9 -1.61 -12.44 2.34
CA GLY A 9 -2.74 -13.01 3.06
C GLY A 9 -3.70 -13.73 2.14
N VAL A 10 -4.39 -14.71 2.72
CA VAL A 10 -5.41 -15.54 2.07
C VAL A 10 -6.63 -15.48 2.97
N THR A 11 -7.76 -15.11 2.40
CA THR A 11 -9.04 -14.98 3.12
C THR A 11 -10.04 -16.01 2.61
N ALA A 12 -11.06 -16.27 3.43
CA ALA A 12 -12.28 -16.91 2.96
C ALA A 12 -13.07 -15.95 2.05
N ALA A 13 -14.02 -16.48 1.29
CA ALA A 13 -14.92 -15.69 0.42
C ALA A 13 -16.39 -15.93 0.79
N GLU A 14 -16.68 -16.01 2.09
CA GLU A 14 -18.00 -16.39 2.60
C GLU A 14 -18.99 -15.22 2.56
N ARG A 15 -18.57 -14.02 3.01
CA ARG A 15 -19.37 -12.80 3.00
C ARG A 15 -19.11 -11.94 1.77
N GLY A 16 -17.94 -12.12 1.14
CA GLY A 16 -17.49 -11.34 -0.02
C GLY A 16 -16.81 -10.02 0.35
N THR A 17 -16.61 -9.74 1.64
CA THR A 17 -15.94 -8.52 2.15
C THR A 17 -14.58 -8.81 2.77
N GLU A 18 -14.24 -10.07 3.01
CA GLU A 18 -13.05 -10.47 3.77
C GLU A 18 -11.74 -9.99 3.15
N SER A 19 -11.62 -10.05 1.81
CA SER A 19 -10.43 -9.57 1.10
C SER A 19 -10.29 -8.05 1.14
N GLU A 20 -11.41 -7.31 1.18
CA GLU A 20 -11.40 -5.85 1.31
C GLU A 20 -11.01 -5.44 2.74
N GLU A 21 -11.56 -6.14 3.74
CA GLU A 21 -11.19 -5.97 5.16
C GLU A 21 -9.68 -6.20 5.37
N LEU A 22 -9.12 -7.26 4.80
CA LEU A 22 -7.69 -7.55 4.87
C LEU A 22 -6.84 -6.49 4.13
N LEU A 23 -7.30 -5.98 2.98
CA LEU A 23 -6.59 -4.94 2.24
C LEU A 23 -6.48 -3.64 3.06
N GLU A 24 -7.56 -3.25 3.74
CA GLU A 24 -7.57 -2.08 4.63
C GLU A 24 -6.69 -2.31 5.87
N GLU A 25 -6.63 -3.53 6.41
CA GLU A 25 -5.71 -3.90 7.50
C GLU A 25 -4.24 -3.75 7.06
N PHE A 26 -3.87 -4.29 5.89
CA PHE A 26 -2.52 -4.15 5.34
C PHE A 26 -2.14 -2.70 5.11
N LEU A 27 -3.06 -1.88 4.57
CA LEU A 27 -2.84 -0.44 4.41
C LEU A 27 -2.64 0.24 5.77
N GLY A 28 -3.42 -0.15 6.78
CA GLY A 28 -3.28 0.32 8.17
C GLY A 28 -1.89 0.06 8.73
N LEU A 29 -1.41 -1.18 8.64
CA LEU A 29 -0.07 -1.59 9.08
C LEU A 29 1.03 -0.82 8.34
N GLN A 30 0.92 -0.64 7.03
CA GLN A 30 1.89 0.15 6.26
C GLN A 30 1.95 1.61 6.75
N LYS A 31 0.80 2.24 6.97
CA LYS A 31 0.73 3.61 7.48
C LYS A 31 1.36 3.74 8.86
N GLU A 32 1.08 2.79 9.76
CA GLU A 32 1.67 2.75 11.09
C GLU A 32 3.20 2.65 11.01
N MET A 33 3.73 1.68 10.26
CA MET A 33 5.18 1.51 10.07
C MET A 33 5.85 2.77 9.51
N PHE A 34 5.28 3.41 8.48
CA PHE A 34 5.85 4.63 7.91
C PHE A 34 5.74 5.84 8.86
N SER A 35 4.68 5.92 9.66
CA SER A 35 4.53 6.94 10.69
C SER A 35 5.55 6.74 11.83
N GLU A 36 5.79 5.51 12.27
CA GLU A 36 6.82 5.21 13.28
C GLU A 36 8.24 5.56 12.80
N LEU A 37 8.50 5.39 11.50
CA LEU A 37 9.75 5.84 10.86
C LEU A 37 9.83 7.37 10.67
N GLY A 38 8.77 8.11 10.99
CA GLY A 38 8.72 9.56 10.86
C GLY A 38 8.63 10.07 9.43
N LEU A 39 8.16 9.25 8.49
CA LEU A 39 8.04 9.64 7.09
C LEU A 39 6.82 10.54 6.88
N HIS A 40 6.99 11.62 6.12
CA HIS A 40 5.87 12.35 5.55
C HIS A 40 5.43 11.63 4.27
N PHE A 41 4.21 11.10 4.24
CA PHE A 41 3.70 10.32 3.11
C PHE A 41 2.25 10.65 2.77
N ARG A 42 1.82 10.20 1.59
CA ARG A 42 0.43 10.22 1.13
C ARG A 42 0.03 8.84 0.62
N VAL A 43 -1.26 8.53 0.74
CA VAL A 43 -1.86 7.31 0.18
C VAL A 43 -2.59 7.69 -1.11
N LEU A 44 -2.42 6.88 -2.15
CA LEU A 44 -3.09 7.02 -3.44
C LEU A 44 -3.98 5.81 -3.66
N ASP A 45 -5.27 6.05 -3.94
CA ASP A 45 -6.17 5.03 -4.52
C ASP A 45 -5.95 5.05 -6.04
N MET A 46 -5.41 3.96 -6.58
CA MET A 46 -4.87 3.97 -7.93
C MET A 46 -5.99 3.92 -8.98
N PRO A 47 -5.86 4.67 -10.09
CA PRO A 47 -6.84 4.63 -11.16
C PRO A 47 -6.87 3.25 -11.83
N THR A 48 -7.99 2.93 -12.46
CA THR A 48 -8.24 1.63 -13.09
C THR A 48 -7.18 1.22 -14.12
N GLU A 49 -6.56 2.19 -14.77
CA GLU A 49 -5.51 2.04 -15.78
C GLU A 49 -4.17 1.55 -15.18
N GLU A 50 -3.96 1.73 -13.88
CA GLU A 50 -2.72 1.41 -13.16
C GLU A 50 -2.84 0.17 -12.25
N LEU A 51 -3.99 -0.54 -12.30
CA LEU A 51 -4.21 -1.76 -11.50
C LEU A 51 -3.39 -2.96 -12.00
N GLY A 52 -3.05 -2.98 -13.28
CA GLY A 52 -2.48 -4.16 -13.93
C GLY A 52 -3.51 -5.28 -14.10
N LEU A 53 -3.04 -6.51 -14.35
CA LEU A 53 -3.92 -7.65 -14.63
C LEU A 53 -4.61 -8.27 -13.41
N PRO A 54 -3.97 -8.41 -12.22
CA PRO A 54 -4.55 -9.20 -11.14
C PRO A 54 -5.30 -8.39 -10.09
N ALA A 55 -5.14 -7.06 -10.04
CA ALA A 55 -5.65 -6.26 -8.92
C ALA A 55 -7.08 -5.78 -9.17
N TYR A 56 -7.97 -6.03 -8.21
CA TYR A 56 -9.30 -5.43 -8.17
C TYR A 56 -9.26 -3.98 -7.65
N ARG A 57 -8.42 -3.73 -6.64
CA ARG A 57 -8.14 -2.40 -6.07
C ARG A 57 -6.68 -2.35 -5.64
N LYS A 58 -6.04 -1.18 -5.73
CA LYS A 58 -4.62 -1.00 -5.40
C LYS A 58 -4.42 0.34 -4.70
N PHE A 59 -3.69 0.28 -3.59
CA PHE A 59 -3.20 1.48 -2.92
C PHE A 59 -1.69 1.57 -3.03
N ASP A 60 -1.19 2.74 -3.41
CA ASP A 60 0.22 3.06 -3.35
C ASP A 60 0.47 4.07 -2.23
N VAL A 61 1.61 3.93 -1.55
CA VAL A 61 2.07 4.92 -0.57
C VAL A 61 3.30 5.63 -1.14
N GLU A 62 3.26 6.96 -1.16
CA GLU A 62 4.38 7.76 -1.58
C GLU A 62 4.93 8.58 -0.41
N ALA A 63 6.24 8.49 -0.19
CA ALA A 63 6.94 9.31 0.79
C ALA A 63 7.51 10.58 0.13
N TRP A 64 7.49 11.68 0.86
CA TRP A 64 8.16 12.91 0.47
C TRP A 64 9.68 12.71 0.51
N MET A 65 10.36 13.05 -0.59
CA MET A 65 11.80 12.95 -0.72
C MET A 65 12.39 14.37 -0.84
N PRO A 66 12.86 15.00 0.26
CA PRO A 66 13.31 16.39 0.25
C PRO A 66 14.40 16.67 -0.79
N GLY A 67 15.36 15.75 -0.94
CA GLY A 67 16.43 15.88 -1.93
C GLY A 67 15.97 15.82 -3.38
N ARG A 68 14.76 15.30 -3.66
CA ARG A 68 14.14 15.30 -4.99
C ARG A 68 13.06 16.38 -5.16
N GLY A 69 12.63 17.03 -4.07
CA GLY A 69 11.55 18.02 -4.08
C GLY A 69 10.20 17.46 -4.54
N LYS A 70 9.97 16.15 -4.41
CA LYS A 70 8.73 15.47 -4.83
C LYS A 70 8.45 14.22 -4.00
N PHE A 71 7.20 13.77 -4.06
CA PHE A 71 6.80 12.45 -3.58
C PHE A 71 7.36 11.35 -4.50
N GLY A 72 7.63 10.19 -3.90
CA GLY A 72 7.97 8.97 -4.63
C GLY A 72 7.47 7.74 -3.90
N GLU A 73 7.08 6.74 -4.68
CA GLU A 73 6.55 5.48 -4.19
C GLU A 73 7.56 4.75 -3.27
N VAL A 74 7.05 4.23 -2.16
CA VAL A 74 7.78 3.38 -1.21
C VAL A 74 7.10 2.01 -1.16
N ARG A 75 7.89 0.94 -1.27
CA ARG A 75 7.45 -0.45 -1.40
C ARG A 75 8.25 -1.36 -0.50
#